data_AF-A0A523VAD5-F1
#
_entry.id   AF-A0A523VAD5-F1
#
_cell.length_a   1.000
_cell.length_b   1.000
_cell.length_c   1.000
_cell.angle_alpha   90.00
_cell.angle_beta   90.00
_cell.angle_gamma   90.00
#
_symmetry.space_group_name_H-M   'P 1'
#
loop_
_entity.id
_entity.type
_entity.pdbx_description
1 polymer ?
#
loop_
_entity_poly.entity_id
_entity_poly.type
_entity_poly.pdbx_seq_one_letter_code
_entity_poly.pdbx_strand_id
1 'polypeptide(L)'
;MTVRRLEHLPAQLPADLLYAGYAIDVDVREQGNGRHMGRMDRDVTIVVDYSTFPDVGNVASQQCLKVMHYDEDAGEWEELPTIVDTDAKTLTARTGGFSSLITVHSPTSTIGNYAQPSVPSVDINVDLFTGSASYVYPIDVPVGRAGLGPNLAVSYNSGIVDSMRGRLTPQASW
;
A
#
# COMPACT_ATOMS: atom_id res chain seq x y z
N MET A 1 11.12 22.37 -22.07
CA MET A 1 10.53 21.64 -20.94
C MET A 1 11.32 22.01 -19.70
N THR A 2 10.62 22.40 -18.65
CA THR A 2 11.21 22.78 -17.37
C THR A 2 10.61 21.89 -16.30
N VAL A 3 11.44 21.32 -15.43
CA VAL A 3 11.00 20.46 -14.32
C VAL A 3 11.41 21.14 -13.03
N ARG A 4 10.47 21.30 -12.10
CA ARG A 4 10.74 21.89 -10.79
C ARG A 4 10.12 21.02 -9.71
N ARG A 5 10.75 20.99 -8.53
CA ARG A 5 10.15 20.33 -7.37
C ARG A 5 8.93 21.12 -6.91
N LEU A 6 7.87 20.43 -6.53
CA LEU A 6 6.72 21.05 -5.89
C LEU A 6 7.03 21.33 -4.40
N GLU A 7 6.76 22.57 -3.96
CA GLU A 7 6.80 22.92 -2.54
C GLU A 7 5.45 22.69 -1.86
N HIS A 8 4.35 22.88 -2.59
CA HIS A 8 2.98 22.76 -2.10
C HIS A 8 2.11 22.07 -3.15
N LEU A 9 1.29 21.10 -2.74
CA LEU A 9 0.39 20.37 -3.63
C LEU A 9 -0.77 21.27 -4.10
N PRO A 10 -1.20 21.18 -5.38
CA PRO A 10 -2.31 21.98 -5.92
C PRO A 10 -3.67 21.59 -5.32
N ALA A 11 -3.85 20.33 -4.94
CA ALA A 11 -5.08 19.80 -4.34
C ALA A 11 -4.76 18.68 -3.34
N GLN A 12 -5.73 18.39 -2.47
CA GLN A 12 -5.62 17.27 -1.54
C GLN A 12 -5.61 15.94 -2.29
N LEU A 13 -4.73 15.03 -1.88
CA LEU A 13 -4.63 13.70 -2.46
C LEU A 13 -5.83 12.82 -2.05
N PRO A 14 -6.16 11.81 -2.87
CA PRO A 14 -7.16 10.80 -2.50
C PRO A 14 -6.86 10.16 -1.13
N ALA A 15 -7.90 9.97 -0.32
CA ALA A 15 -7.79 9.54 1.08
C ALA A 15 -7.43 8.06 1.26
N ASP A 16 -7.53 7.26 0.20
CA ASP A 16 -7.22 5.83 0.15
C ASP A 16 -5.73 5.55 -0.08
N LEU A 17 -4.94 6.57 -0.41
CA LEU A 17 -3.50 6.44 -0.57
C LEU A 17 -2.80 6.21 0.77
N LEU A 18 -1.83 5.29 0.77
CA LEU A 18 -1.07 4.96 1.98
C LEU A 18 0.00 6.01 2.29
N TYR A 19 0.63 6.55 1.24
CA TYR A 19 1.69 7.56 1.36
C TYR A 19 1.87 8.34 0.05
N ALA A 20 2.41 9.56 0.17
CA ALA A 20 2.76 10.41 -0.96
C ALA A 20 4.26 10.71 -0.95
N GLY A 21 4.94 10.42 -2.06
CA GLY A 21 6.37 10.62 -2.24
C GLY A 21 6.70 11.96 -2.89
N TYR A 22 7.56 11.92 -3.91
CA TYR A 22 8.08 13.12 -4.56
C TYR A 22 7.06 13.70 -5.55
N ALA A 23 6.85 15.01 -5.44
CA ALA A 23 6.04 15.80 -6.37
C ALA A 23 6.93 16.71 -7.22
N ILE A 24 6.65 16.77 -8.51
CA ILE A 24 7.30 17.64 -9.49
C ILE A 24 6.24 18.36 -10.32
N ASP A 25 6.57 19.57 -10.77
CA ASP A 25 5.79 20.28 -11.77
C ASP A 25 6.54 20.21 -13.10
N VAL A 26 5.80 19.89 -14.16
CA VAL A 26 6.33 19.80 -15.51
C VAL A 26 5.69 20.87 -16.38
N ASP A 27 6.46 21.91 -16.67
CA ASP A 27 6.04 23.01 -17.54
C ASP A 27 6.62 22.79 -18.94
N VAL A 28 5.73 22.63 -19.93
CA VAL A 28 6.10 22.52 -21.33
C VAL A 28 5.68 23.78 -22.08
N ARG A 29 6.63 24.37 -22.82
CA ARG A 29 6.43 25.61 -23.59
C ARG A 29 6.80 25.41 -25.05
N GLU A 30 6.00 26.00 -25.92
CA GLU A 30 6.24 26.00 -27.37
C GLU A 30 7.46 26.85 -27.74
N GLN A 31 8.30 26.29 -28.62
CA GLN A 31 9.56 26.90 -29.06
C GLN A 31 9.28 28.00 -30.09
N GLY A 32 8.94 29.20 -29.61
CA GLY A 32 8.81 30.40 -30.46
C GLY A 32 8.01 31.52 -29.80
N ASN A 33 6.87 31.18 -29.20
CA ASN A 33 6.01 32.14 -28.50
C ASN A 33 6.07 32.01 -26.96
N GLY A 34 6.69 30.94 -26.44
CA GLY A 34 6.73 30.64 -25.00
C GLY A 34 5.37 30.25 -24.40
N ARG A 35 4.37 29.93 -25.24
CA ARG A 35 3.02 29.55 -24.82
C ARG A 35 3.09 28.24 -24.04
N HIS A 36 2.45 28.23 -22.86
CA HIS A 36 2.29 27.03 -22.06
C HIS A 36 1.44 25.99 -22.80
N MET A 37 1.89 24.74 -22.76
CA MET A 37 1.21 23.60 -23.35
C MET A 37 0.87 22.58 -22.26
N GLY A 38 -0.34 22.69 -21.71
CA GLY A 38 -0.84 21.73 -20.71
C GLY A 38 -1.19 20.35 -21.30
N ARG A 39 -1.34 20.23 -22.62
CA ARG A 39 -1.58 18.94 -23.30
C ARG A 39 -0.85 18.86 -24.63
N MET A 40 -0.40 17.66 -25.00
CA MET A 40 0.16 17.33 -26.31
C MET A 40 -0.65 16.25 -27.01
N ASP A 41 -0.64 16.28 -28.35
CA ASP A 41 -1.23 15.22 -29.20
C ASP A 41 -0.42 13.91 -29.19
N ARG A 42 0.75 13.89 -28.53
CA ARG A 42 1.61 12.72 -28.38
C ARG A 42 1.92 12.49 -26.91
N ASP A 43 1.74 11.27 -26.47
CA ASP A 43 2.15 10.87 -25.12
C ASP A 43 3.66 11.01 -24.95
N VAL A 44 4.04 11.49 -23.78
CA VAL A 44 5.42 11.46 -23.30
C VAL A 44 5.55 10.37 -22.25
N THR A 45 6.70 9.70 -22.27
CA THR A 45 7.06 8.70 -21.26
C THR A 45 7.82 9.39 -20.13
N ILE A 46 7.34 9.22 -18.91
CA ILE A 46 7.98 9.66 -17.69
C ILE A 46 8.63 8.45 -17.05
N VAL A 47 9.93 8.57 -16.77
CA VAL A 47 10.69 7.56 -16.03
C VAL A 47 11.17 8.20 -14.73
N VAL A 48 10.74 7.65 -13.61
CA VAL A 48 11.15 8.10 -12.28
C VAL A 48 12.06 7.03 -11.67
N ASP A 49 13.30 7.40 -11.39
CA ASP A 49 14.20 6.61 -10.57
C ASP A 49 13.82 6.80 -9.10
N TYR A 50 13.37 5.72 -8.45
CA TYR A 50 12.98 5.74 -7.03
C TYR A 50 14.03 5.12 -6.12
N SER A 51 15.24 4.83 -6.61
CA SER A 51 16.33 4.29 -5.80
C SER A 51 16.75 5.19 -4.63
N THR A 52 16.46 6.48 -4.75
CA THR A 52 16.76 7.52 -3.74
C THR A 52 15.62 7.76 -2.77
N PHE A 53 14.47 7.09 -2.94
CA PHE A 53 13.32 7.29 -2.07
C PHE A 53 13.61 6.68 -0.69
N PRO A 54 13.21 7.37 0.40
CA PRO A 54 13.34 6.81 1.74
C PRO A 54 12.45 5.56 1.86
N ASP A 55 13.06 4.43 2.25
CA ASP A 55 12.48 3.10 2.46
C ASP A 55 11.11 2.84 1.82
N VAL A 56 11.12 2.32 0.59
CA VAL A 56 9.92 1.87 -0.15
C VAL A 56 9.47 0.45 0.21
N GLY A 57 10.10 -0.16 1.23
CA GLY A 57 9.78 -1.50 1.71
C GLY A 57 10.25 -2.64 0.79
N ASN A 58 9.60 -3.79 0.94
CA ASN A 58 9.92 -5.00 0.17
C ASN A 58 9.38 -4.92 -1.27
N VAL A 59 9.63 -5.96 -2.08
CA VAL A 59 9.19 -6.02 -3.50
C VAL A 59 7.68 -5.84 -3.64
N ALA A 60 6.87 -6.42 -2.75
CA ALA A 60 5.41 -6.27 -2.78
C ALA A 60 5.00 -4.82 -2.50
N SER A 61 5.63 -4.17 -1.52
CA SER A 61 5.43 -2.75 -1.26
C SER A 61 5.84 -1.90 -2.48
N GLN A 62 6.96 -2.19 -3.14
CA GLN A 62 7.38 -1.43 -4.31
C GLN A 62 6.39 -1.52 -5.48
N GLN A 63 5.72 -2.66 -5.68
CA GLN A 63 4.69 -2.82 -6.73
C GLN A 63 3.43 -1.97 -6.51
N CYS A 64 3.25 -1.42 -5.32
CA CYS A 64 2.17 -0.50 -4.99
C CYS A 64 2.50 0.97 -5.34
N LEU A 65 3.71 1.28 -5.82
CA LEU A 65 4.07 2.61 -6.27
C LEU A 65 3.34 2.96 -7.58
N LYS A 66 2.79 4.17 -7.63
CA LYS A 66 2.07 4.74 -8.78
C LYS A 66 2.54 6.15 -9.06
N VAL A 67 2.36 6.61 -10.30
CA VAL A 67 2.48 8.02 -10.68
C VAL A 67 1.07 8.58 -10.88
N MET A 68 0.79 9.72 -10.27
CA MET A 68 -0.44 10.47 -10.51
C MET A 68 -0.13 11.80 -11.20
N HIS A 69 -1.06 12.24 -12.03
CA HIS A 69 -1.06 13.52 -12.73
C HIS A 69 -2.22 14.37 -12.21
N TYR A 70 -1.98 15.67 -12.03
CA TYR A 70 -3.05 16.59 -11.64
C TYR A 70 -3.77 17.10 -12.89
N ASP A 71 -5.04 16.72 -13.05
CA ASP A 71 -5.89 17.29 -14.09
C ASP A 71 -6.40 18.67 -13.65
N GLU A 72 -5.85 19.73 -14.25
CA GLU A 72 -6.21 21.12 -13.93
C GLU A 72 -7.64 21.49 -14.37
N ASP A 73 -8.18 20.82 -15.38
CA ASP A 73 -9.54 21.08 -15.88
C ASP A 73 -10.59 20.48 -14.93
N ALA A 74 -10.31 19.27 -14.40
CA ALA A 74 -11.16 18.60 -13.43
C ALA A 74 -10.90 19.05 -11.97
N GLY A 75 -9.69 19.54 -11.68
CA GLY A 75 -9.25 19.84 -10.32
C GLY A 75 -8.98 18.59 -9.47
N GLU A 76 -8.65 17.47 -10.10
CA GLU A 76 -8.51 16.16 -9.46
C GLU A 76 -7.18 15.48 -9.82
N TRP A 77 -6.74 14.57 -8.95
CA TRP A 77 -5.57 13.73 -9.22
C TRP A 77 -5.99 12.46 -9.97
N GLU A 78 -5.41 12.26 -11.15
CA GLU A 78 -5.61 11.08 -12.00
C GLU A 78 -4.45 10.09 -11.83
N GLU A 79 -4.75 8.81 -11.56
CA GLU A 79 -3.73 7.77 -11.55
C GLU A 79 -3.31 7.38 -12.97
N LEU A 80 -2.01 7.47 -13.25
CA LEU A 80 -1.47 7.05 -14.53
C LEU A 80 -1.16 5.54 -14.52
N PRO A 81 -1.41 4.82 -15.63
CA PRO A 81 -0.91 3.47 -15.82
C PRO A 81 0.61 3.42 -15.62
N THR A 82 1.03 2.86 -14.48
CA THR A 82 2.42 2.87 -14.03
C THR A 82 2.98 1.46 -14.04
N ILE A 83 4.11 1.27 -14.72
CA ILE A 83 4.90 0.04 -14.71
C ILE A 83 6.03 0.20 -13.69
N VAL A 84 6.11 -0.73 -12.75
CA VAL A 84 7.17 -0.76 -11.72
C VAL A 84 8.20 -1.82 -12.10
N ASP A 85 9.45 -1.40 -12.28
CA ASP A 85 10.60 -2.30 -12.37
C ASP A 85 11.36 -2.27 -11.03
N THR A 86 11.24 -3.36 -10.26
CA THR A 86 11.85 -3.48 -8.94
C THR A 86 13.33 -3.80 -8.97
N ASP A 87 13.84 -4.32 -10.09
CA ASP A 87 15.26 -4.64 -10.26
C ASP A 87 16.03 -3.38 -10.66
N ALA A 88 15.50 -2.63 -11.64
CA ALA A 88 16.06 -1.35 -12.08
C ALA A 88 15.70 -0.17 -11.15
N LYS A 89 14.71 -0.35 -10.26
CA LYS A 89 14.16 0.68 -9.37
C LYS A 89 13.60 1.89 -10.11
N THR A 90 12.82 1.62 -11.16
CA THR A 90 12.21 2.67 -11.98
C THR A 90 10.69 2.53 -12.09
N LEU A 91 9.99 3.67 -12.03
CA LEU A 91 8.57 3.79 -12.39
C LEU A 91 8.47 4.37 -13.79
N THR A 92 7.69 3.74 -14.66
CA THR A 92 7.42 4.24 -16.01
C THR A 92 5.93 4.52 -16.16
N ALA A 93 5.59 5.75 -16.53
CA ALA A 93 4.21 6.16 -16.82
C ALA A 93 4.15 6.93 -18.15
N ARG A 94 2.99 6.94 -18.79
CA ARG A 94 2.75 7.72 -20.02
C ARG A 94 1.65 8.73 -19.78
N THR A 95 1.87 9.96 -20.23
CA THR A 95 0.86 11.02 -20.16
C THR A 95 0.97 11.96 -21.36
N GLY A 96 -0.17 12.47 -21.83
CA GLY A 96 -0.24 13.60 -22.75
C GLY A 96 -0.54 14.93 -22.04
N GLY A 97 -0.92 14.90 -20.76
CA GLY A 97 -1.14 16.05 -19.89
C GLY A 97 0.11 16.42 -19.10
N PHE A 98 0.49 17.69 -19.12
CA PHE A 98 1.66 18.22 -18.42
C PHE A 98 1.22 19.27 -17.41
N SER A 99 1.40 18.90 -16.14
CA SER A 99 1.12 19.72 -14.97
C SER A 99 1.94 19.18 -13.79
N SER A 100 1.39 19.24 -12.58
CA SER A 100 1.92 18.58 -11.40
C SER A 100 1.80 17.06 -11.49
N LEU A 101 2.91 16.37 -11.21
CA LEU A 101 3.02 14.92 -11.10
C LEU A 101 3.48 14.57 -9.70
N ILE A 102 3.01 13.44 -9.18
CA ILE A 102 3.42 12.93 -7.88
C ILE A 102 3.54 11.42 -7.91
N THR A 103 4.57 10.89 -7.24
CA THR A 103 4.66 9.46 -6.94
C THR A 103 3.92 9.16 -5.66
N VAL A 104 3.03 8.18 -5.64
CA VAL A 104 2.24 7.79 -4.48
C VAL A 104 2.31 6.29 -4.24
N HIS A 105 1.92 5.89 -3.04
CA HIS A 105 1.77 4.50 -2.63
C HIS A 105 0.28 4.16 -2.62
N SER A 106 -0.19 3.50 -3.66
CA SER A 106 -1.57 3.02 -3.77
C SER A 106 -1.73 1.75 -2.94
N PRO A 107 -2.88 1.49 -2.29
CA PRO A 107 -3.10 0.22 -1.64
C PRO A 107 -3.19 -0.94 -2.65
N THR A 108 -3.32 -0.67 -3.95
CA THR A 108 -3.49 -1.70 -4.97
C THR A 108 -2.23 -1.92 -5.81
N SER A 109 -1.99 -3.19 -6.13
CA SER A 109 -0.92 -3.63 -7.02
C SER A 109 -1.44 -4.68 -8.00
N THR A 110 -0.59 -5.14 -8.91
CA THR A 110 -0.89 -6.27 -9.79
C THR A 110 -1.02 -7.60 -9.05
N ILE A 111 -0.50 -7.71 -7.83
CA ILE A 111 -0.51 -8.94 -7.03
C ILE A 111 -1.59 -8.95 -5.94
N GLY A 112 -2.30 -7.83 -5.72
CA GLY A 112 -3.40 -7.78 -4.75
C GLY A 112 -3.74 -6.38 -4.26
N ASN A 113 -4.78 -6.32 -3.43
CA ASN A 113 -5.22 -5.13 -2.71
C ASN A 113 -4.77 -5.22 -1.25
N TYR A 114 -3.95 -4.27 -0.84
CA TYR A 114 -3.35 -4.10 0.49
C TYR A 114 -4.03 -2.99 1.31
N ALA A 115 -5.17 -2.45 0.87
CA ALA A 115 -5.97 -1.46 1.63
C ALA A 115 -6.49 -2.03 2.96
N GLN A 116 -6.50 -3.36 3.11
CA GLN A 116 -7.01 -4.03 4.30
C GLN A 116 -6.01 -5.06 4.82
N PRO A 117 -5.53 -4.93 6.07
CA PRO A 117 -5.46 -6.10 6.90
C PRO A 117 -6.92 -6.52 7.14
N SER A 118 -7.43 -7.48 6.37
CA SER A 118 -8.65 -8.18 6.79
C SER A 118 -8.28 -8.94 8.05
N VAL A 119 -8.41 -8.28 9.21
CA VAL A 119 -8.34 -8.98 10.49
C VAL A 119 -9.49 -9.98 10.43
N PRO A 120 -9.20 -11.29 10.51
CA PRO A 120 -10.27 -12.26 10.51
C PRO A 120 -11.22 -11.91 11.66
N SER A 121 -12.52 -11.89 11.39
CA SER A 121 -13.48 -11.82 12.48
C SER A 121 -13.38 -13.14 13.22
N VAL A 122 -12.95 -13.08 14.48
CA VAL A 122 -12.82 -14.26 15.34
C VAL A 122 -13.81 -14.13 16.48
N ASP A 123 -14.60 -15.17 16.71
CA ASP A 123 -15.46 -15.27 17.88
C ASP A 123 -14.60 -15.54 19.11
N ILE A 124 -14.58 -14.57 20.03
CA ILE A 124 -13.84 -14.66 21.28
C ILE A 124 -14.79 -15.13 22.39
N ASN A 125 -14.50 -16.30 22.96
CA ASN A 125 -15.20 -16.82 24.13
C ASN A 125 -14.51 -16.31 25.40
N VAL A 126 -15.26 -15.62 26.25
CA VAL A 126 -14.78 -15.09 27.53
C VAL A 126 -15.43 -15.85 28.68
N ASP A 127 -14.64 -16.43 29.56
CA ASP A 127 -15.11 -16.94 30.85
C ASP A 127 -15.35 -15.75 31.79
N LEU A 128 -16.62 -15.53 32.14
CA LEU A 128 -17.04 -14.40 32.98
C LEU A 128 -16.58 -14.52 34.44
N PHE A 129 -16.21 -15.71 34.90
CA PHE A 129 -15.73 -15.92 36.27
C PHE A 129 -14.23 -15.64 36.37
N THR A 130 -13.42 -16.10 35.41
CA THR A 130 -11.96 -15.94 35.43
C THR A 130 -11.44 -14.75 34.63
N GLY A 131 -12.27 -14.19 33.75
CA GLY A 131 -11.87 -13.18 32.76
C GLY A 131 -10.96 -13.72 31.65
N SER A 132 -10.83 -15.05 31.53
CA SER A 132 -10.00 -15.65 30.49
C SER A 132 -10.68 -15.59 29.13
N ALA A 133 -9.91 -15.30 28.09
CA ALA A 133 -10.37 -15.25 26.71
C ALA A 133 -9.77 -16.41 25.92
N SER A 134 -10.58 -17.04 25.08
CA SER A 134 -10.14 -18.09 24.17
C SER A 134 -10.78 -17.92 22.79
N TYR A 135 -10.03 -18.28 21.76
CA TYR A 135 -10.55 -18.33 20.40
C TYR A 135 -9.85 -19.40 19.57
N VAL A 136 -10.53 -19.83 18.51
CA VAL A 136 -9.98 -20.77 17.51
C VAL A 136 -10.29 -20.22 16.13
N TYR A 137 -9.24 -20.05 15.33
CA TYR A 137 -9.33 -19.60 13.94
C TYR A 137 -8.88 -20.72 13.00
N PRO A 138 -9.80 -21.36 12.25
CA PRO A 138 -9.44 -22.38 11.27
C PRO A 138 -8.68 -21.75 10.09
N ILE A 139 -7.67 -22.45 9.58
CA ILE A 139 -6.94 -22.07 8.37
C ILE A 139 -7.43 -22.97 7.24
N ASP A 140 -8.07 -22.36 6.24
CA ASP A 140 -8.44 -23.06 5.02
C ASP A 140 -7.18 -23.50 4.27
N VAL A 141 -7.05 -24.81 4.10
CA VAL A 141 -5.95 -25.41 3.35
C VAL A 141 -6.48 -26.15 2.13
N PRO A 142 -5.71 -26.17 1.02
CA PRO A 142 -6.08 -26.96 -0.14
C PRO A 142 -6.23 -28.44 0.22
N VAL A 143 -7.27 -29.08 -0.31
CA VAL A 143 -7.42 -30.55 -0.22
C VAL A 143 -6.31 -31.23 -1.01
N GLY A 144 -5.63 -32.19 -0.40
CA GLY A 144 -4.62 -32.99 -1.07
C GLY A 144 -5.24 -34.08 -1.95
N ARG A 145 -4.37 -34.90 -2.55
CA ARG A 145 -4.79 -36.04 -3.39
C ARG A 145 -5.69 -36.97 -2.58
N ALA A 146 -6.73 -37.48 -3.22
CA ALA A 146 -7.77 -38.32 -2.60
C ALA A 146 -8.52 -37.66 -1.41
N GLY A 147 -8.57 -36.32 -1.35
CA GLY A 147 -9.34 -35.59 -0.33
C GLY A 147 -8.68 -35.52 1.04
N LEU A 148 -7.41 -35.94 1.15
CA LEU A 148 -6.64 -35.84 2.38
C LEU A 148 -6.02 -34.44 2.50
N GLY A 149 -6.48 -33.65 3.46
CA GLY A 149 -5.90 -32.36 3.81
C GLY A 149 -5.58 -32.29 5.31
N PRO A 150 -4.56 -31.51 5.73
CA PRO A 150 -4.33 -31.26 7.14
C PRO A 150 -5.49 -30.43 7.72
N ASN A 151 -5.86 -30.66 8.98
CA ASN A 151 -6.75 -29.75 9.70
C ASN A 151 -5.87 -28.78 10.49
N LEU A 152 -5.80 -27.52 10.05
CA LEU A 152 -4.96 -26.50 10.65
C LEU A 152 -5.83 -25.41 11.28
N ALA A 153 -5.54 -25.05 12.53
CA ALA A 153 -6.20 -23.95 13.22
C ALA A 153 -5.21 -23.24 14.15
N VAL A 154 -5.39 -21.93 14.32
CA VAL A 154 -4.71 -21.12 15.34
C VAL A 154 -5.63 -21.04 16.55
N SER A 155 -5.18 -21.56 17.69
CA SER A 155 -5.90 -21.47 18.96
C SER A 155 -5.17 -20.55 19.93
N TYR A 156 -5.91 -19.69 20.61
CA TYR A 156 -5.41 -18.86 21.70
C TYR A 156 -6.25 -19.08 22.95
N ASN A 157 -5.61 -19.09 24.11
CA ASN A 157 -6.27 -19.15 25.41
C ASN A 157 -5.41 -18.39 26.43
N SER A 158 -6.00 -17.42 27.14
CA SER A 158 -5.31 -16.60 28.13
C SER A 158 -5.41 -17.13 29.57
N GLY A 159 -6.17 -18.20 29.79
CA GLY A 159 -6.36 -18.88 31.08
C GLY A 159 -5.38 -20.02 31.34
N ILE A 160 -4.55 -20.39 30.36
CA ILE A 160 -3.49 -21.39 30.55
C ILE A 160 -2.27 -20.75 31.20
N VAL A 161 -1.73 -21.43 32.21
CA VAL A 161 -0.49 -21.05 32.89
C VAL A 161 0.70 -21.41 32.00
N ASP A 162 1.41 -20.40 31.49
CA ASP A 162 2.61 -20.55 30.63
C ASP A 162 3.82 -21.20 31.35
N SER A 163 3.73 -21.43 32.66
CA SER A 163 4.71 -22.23 33.42
C SER A 163 4.21 -22.52 34.85
N MET A 164 4.20 -23.78 35.29
CA MET A 164 4.10 -24.09 36.73
C MET A 164 5.43 -23.78 37.43
N ARG A 165 5.71 -22.51 37.73
CA ARG A 165 6.80 -22.14 38.66
C ARG A 165 6.26 -22.17 40.08
N GLY A 166 6.06 -23.39 40.61
CA GLY A 166 5.34 -23.68 41.86
C GLY A 166 5.79 -22.98 43.15
N ARG A 167 6.84 -22.15 43.14
CA ARG A 167 7.29 -21.36 44.31
C ARG A 167 7.21 -19.84 44.15
N LEU A 168 7.00 -19.32 42.93
CA LEU A 168 6.99 -17.87 42.67
C LEU A 168 5.63 -17.33 42.19
N THR A 169 4.69 -18.21 41.83
CA THR A 169 3.31 -17.86 41.45
C THR A 169 2.30 -18.81 42.11
N PRO A 170 2.02 -18.67 43.43
CA PRO A 170 0.90 -19.36 44.04
C PRO A 170 -0.39 -18.64 43.63
N GLN A 171 -1.12 -19.19 42.66
CA GLN A 171 -2.53 -18.84 42.53
C GLN A 171 -3.31 -19.57 43.62
N ALA A 172 -4.22 -18.84 44.27
CA ALA A 172 -5.06 -19.39 45.33
C ALA A 172 -6.04 -20.42 44.74
N SER A 173 -5.87 -21.69 45.12
CA SER A 173 -6.89 -22.72 44.97
C SER A 173 -7.84 -22.67 46.17
N TRP A 174 -9.14 -22.77 45.90
CA TRP A 174 -10.19 -22.99 46.91
C TRP A 174 -10.44 -24.49 47.11
#